data_AF-A0A0H2UFQ9-F1
#
_entry.id   AF-A0A0H2UFQ9-F1
#
_cell.length_a   1.000
_cell.length_b   1.000
_cell.length_c   1.000
_cell.angle_alpha   90.00
_cell.angle_beta   90.00
_cell.angle_gamma   90.00
#
_symmetry.space_group_name_H-M   'P 1'
#
loop_
_entity.id
_entity.type
_entity.pdbx_description
1 polymer ?
#
loop_
_entity_poly.entity_id
_entity_poly.type
_entity_poly.pdbx_seq_one_letter_code
_entity_poly.pdbx_strand_id
1 'polypeptide(L)'
;MSGNPEAQDKDKGKQTEDDTISVTVTLGAKTKTFTFPADDSTVDDLTDACEEAFEDPSGDKKYNWATHKFIAPQPVGLIRGAEQGGTLLSQSLAGKKVRLMASRLADVDAFHAAEVS
;
A
#
# COMPACT_ATOMS: atom_id res chain seq x y z
N MET A 1 -26.62 55.68 19.41
CA MET A 1 -25.21 55.61 18.98
C MET A 1 -24.58 54.41 19.66
N SER A 2 -23.90 53.56 18.88
CA SER A 2 -22.84 52.62 19.29
C SER A 2 -23.24 51.47 20.24
N GLY A 3 -22.94 50.20 20.00
CA GLY A 3 -22.16 49.50 18.98
C GLY A 3 -22.30 47.98 19.22
N ASN A 4 -21.90 47.19 18.23
CA ASN A 4 -21.95 45.73 18.04
C ASN A 4 -21.98 44.78 19.26
N PRO A 5 -22.65 43.60 19.13
CA PRO A 5 -22.30 42.39 19.87
C PRO A 5 -20.99 41.78 19.33
N GLU A 6 -20.06 41.49 20.23
CA GLU A 6 -18.84 40.73 19.98
C GLU A 6 -19.16 39.30 19.54
N ALA A 7 -18.48 38.89 18.47
CA ALA A 7 -18.42 37.53 17.97
C ALA A 7 -17.76 36.59 18.97
N GLN A 8 -18.31 35.40 19.14
CA GLN A 8 -17.50 34.19 19.28
C GLN A 8 -18.09 33.11 18.38
N ASP A 9 -17.73 33.22 17.11
CA ASP A 9 -17.53 32.07 16.26
C ASP A 9 -16.46 31.19 16.94
N LYS A 10 -16.90 30.04 17.43
CA LYS A 10 -16.04 28.89 17.64
C LYS A 10 -16.67 27.78 16.84
N ASP A 11 -16.54 27.87 15.51
CA ASP A 11 -16.49 26.67 14.67
C ASP A 11 -15.32 25.82 15.20
N LYS A 12 -15.65 24.96 16.15
CA LYS A 12 -14.73 23.99 16.72
C LYS A 12 -14.53 22.99 15.59
N GLY A 13 -13.48 23.25 14.81
CA GLY A 13 -13.07 22.48 13.65
C GLY A 13 -13.39 21.01 13.83
N LYS A 14 -14.38 20.56 13.07
CA LYS A 14 -14.70 19.16 12.89
C LYS A 14 -13.42 18.49 12.42
N GLN A 15 -12.74 17.74 13.29
CA GLN A 15 -11.79 16.73 12.85
C GLN A 15 -12.60 15.81 11.92
N THR A 16 -12.38 15.96 10.62
CA THR A 16 -13.04 15.16 9.60
C THR A 16 -12.43 13.77 9.64
N GLU A 17 -13.15 12.85 10.28
CA GLU A 17 -13.19 11.44 9.89
C GLU A 17 -13.45 11.37 8.37
N ASP A 18 -12.42 11.44 7.51
CA ASP A 18 -12.48 11.01 6.10
C ASP A 18 -11.15 11.14 5.30
N ASP A 19 -10.00 11.40 5.93
CA ASP A 19 -8.74 11.41 5.16
C ASP A 19 -8.29 9.98 4.89
N THR A 20 -8.72 9.45 3.75
CA THR A 20 -8.32 8.15 3.23
C THR A 20 -7.52 8.34 1.96
N ILE A 21 -6.57 7.43 1.75
CA ILE A 21 -5.78 7.37 0.52
C ILE A 21 -6.13 6.10 -0.24
N SER A 22 -6.09 6.19 -1.57
CA SER A 22 -6.22 5.03 -2.43
C SER A 22 -4.89 4.68 -3.09
N VAL A 23 -4.57 3.39 -3.15
CA VAL A 23 -3.42 2.85 -3.88
C VAL A 23 -3.91 1.79 -4.86
N THR A 24 -3.65 1.96 -6.15
CA THR A 24 -3.97 0.94 -7.16
C THR A 24 -2.73 0.08 -7.40
N VAL A 25 -2.83 -1.22 -7.17
CA VAL A 25 -1.74 -2.18 -7.34
C VAL A 25 -2.04 -3.13 -8.49
N THR A 26 -1.05 -3.34 -9.37
CA THR A 26 -1.10 -4.34 -10.44
C THR A 26 -0.08 -5.44 -10.21
N LEU A 27 -0.52 -6.70 -10.13
CA LEU A 27 0.32 -7.91 -10.09
C LEU A 27 0.03 -8.79 -11.30
N GLY A 28 0.98 -8.87 -12.24
CA GLY A 28 0.76 -9.54 -13.52
C GLY A 28 -0.39 -8.89 -14.29
N ALA A 29 -1.45 -9.67 -14.58
CA ALA A 29 -2.66 -9.19 -15.24
C ALA A 29 -3.76 -8.73 -14.27
N LYS A 30 -3.60 -8.93 -12.96
CA LYS A 30 -4.59 -8.55 -11.95
C LYS A 30 -4.32 -7.12 -11.47
N THR A 31 -5.36 -6.31 -11.35
CA THR A 31 -5.29 -4.95 -10.79
C THR A 31 -6.35 -4.78 -9.72
N LYS A 32 -6.00 -4.17 -8.59
CA LYS A 32 -6.91 -3.87 -7.48
C LYS A 32 -6.59 -2.51 -6.88
N THR A 33 -7.62 -1.78 -6.46
CA THR A 33 -7.45 -0.56 -5.68
C THR A 33 -7.76 -0.85 -4.22
N PHE A 34 -6.88 -0.38 -3.35
CA PHE A 34 -7.00 -0.48 -1.90
C PHE A 34 -7.19 0.92 -1.32
N THR A 35 -7.94 1.02 -0.24
CA THR A 35 -8.19 2.29 0.47
C THR A 35 -7.75 2.12 1.92
N PHE A 36 -6.98 3.09 2.42
CA PHE A 36 -6.39 3.07 3.75
C PHE A 36 -6.60 4.41 4.45
N PRO A 37 -6.69 4.44 5.80
CA PRO A 37 -6.53 5.68 6.56
C PRO A 37 -5.20 6.37 6.23
N ALA A 38 -5.20 7.69 6.09
CA ALA A 38 -4.00 8.43 5.65
C ALA A 38 -2.91 8.55 6.72
N ASP A 39 -3.28 8.53 8.00
CA ASP A 39 -2.41 8.96 9.11
C ASP A 39 -1.47 7.87 9.64
N ASP A 40 -1.86 6.60 9.55
CA ASP A 40 -1.17 5.48 10.19
C ASP A 40 -0.86 4.30 9.27
N SER A 41 -1.45 4.25 8.07
CA SER A 41 -1.26 3.12 7.17
C SER A 41 0.08 3.14 6.46
N THR A 42 0.73 1.99 6.47
CA THR A 42 2.12 1.77 6.06
C THR A 42 2.24 0.83 4.86
N VAL A 43 3.46 0.69 4.34
CA VAL A 43 3.76 -0.27 3.27
C VAL A 43 3.53 -1.70 3.74
N ASP A 44 3.70 -2.02 5.03
CA ASP A 44 3.34 -3.33 5.57
C ASP A 44 1.82 -3.57 5.48
N ASP A 45 0.99 -2.60 5.84
CA ASP A 45 -0.48 -2.72 5.71
C ASP A 45 -0.91 -2.94 4.25
N LEU A 46 -0.25 -2.25 3.30
CA LEU A 46 -0.48 -2.49 1.87
C LEU A 46 -0.01 -3.88 1.44
N THR A 47 1.10 -4.37 2.00
CA THR A 47 1.63 -5.70 1.74
C THR A 47 0.65 -6.77 2.18
N ASP A 48 0.16 -6.67 3.42
CA ASP A 48 -0.81 -7.61 3.98
C ASP A 48 -2.09 -7.63 3.15
N ALA A 49 -2.63 -6.46 2.80
CA ALA A 49 -3.82 -6.36 1.94
C ALA A 49 -3.58 -6.97 0.54
N CYS A 50 -2.36 -6.86 0.00
CA CYS A 50 -1.98 -7.49 -1.25
C CYS A 50 -1.85 -9.02 -1.12
N GLU A 51 -1.30 -9.52 -0.02
CA GLU A 51 -1.24 -10.95 0.30
C GLU A 51 -2.66 -11.51 0.31
N GLU A 52 -3.55 -10.94 1.10
CA GLU A 52 -4.96 -11.36 1.17
C GLU A 52 -5.70 -11.29 -0.17
N ALA A 53 -5.40 -10.31 -1.01
CA ALA A 53 -6.11 -10.09 -2.27
C ALA A 53 -5.62 -10.93 -3.45
N PHE A 54 -4.32 -11.28 -3.47
CA PHE A 54 -3.70 -11.92 -4.63
C PHE A 54 -3.30 -13.38 -4.40
N GLU A 55 -3.16 -13.79 -3.14
CA GLU A 55 -3.05 -15.19 -2.74
C GLU A 55 -4.35 -15.95 -3.03
N ASP A 56 -4.26 -17.28 -2.98
CA ASP A 56 -5.43 -18.15 -3.12
C ASP A 56 -6.06 -18.39 -1.74
N PRO A 57 -7.40 -18.44 -1.63
CA PRO A 57 -8.08 -18.72 -0.36
C PRO A 57 -7.80 -20.12 0.21
N SER A 58 -7.15 -21.02 -0.52
CA SER A 58 -6.69 -22.33 -0.02
C SER A 58 -5.67 -22.23 1.11
N GLY A 59 -4.99 -21.09 1.26
CA GLY A 59 -3.98 -20.87 2.30
C GLY A 59 -2.56 -21.28 1.89
N ASP A 60 -2.39 -21.84 0.69
CA ASP A 60 -1.07 -22.11 0.12
C ASP A 60 -0.44 -20.80 -0.39
N LYS A 61 0.73 -20.46 0.15
CA LYS A 61 1.47 -19.28 -0.32
C LYS A 61 1.91 -19.50 -1.76
N LYS A 62 1.51 -18.60 -2.65
CA LYS A 62 1.87 -18.62 -4.08
C LYS A 62 3.04 -17.72 -4.38
N TYR A 63 3.14 -16.57 -3.71
CA TYR A 63 4.17 -15.59 -3.96
C TYR A 63 5.18 -15.49 -2.82
N ASN A 64 6.42 -15.15 -3.18
CA ASN A 64 7.47 -14.84 -2.23
C ASN A 64 7.34 -13.36 -1.79
N TRP A 65 6.64 -13.15 -0.69
CA TRP A 65 6.47 -11.83 -0.08
C TRP A 65 7.73 -11.31 0.62
N ALA A 66 8.72 -12.15 0.94
CA ALA A 66 9.94 -11.68 1.59
C ALA A 66 10.82 -10.79 0.68
N THR A 67 10.64 -10.89 -0.64
CA THR A 67 11.47 -10.14 -1.61
C THR A 67 10.65 -9.27 -2.55
N HIS A 68 9.36 -9.08 -2.24
CA HIS A 68 8.45 -8.34 -3.09
C HIS A 68 8.81 -6.84 -3.14
N LYS A 69 8.42 -6.20 -4.24
CA LYS A 69 8.71 -4.79 -4.50
C LYS A 69 7.51 -4.10 -5.12
N PHE A 70 7.26 -2.87 -4.71
CA PHE A 70 6.36 -1.97 -5.40
C PHE A 70 7.18 -1.04 -6.32
N ILE A 71 6.76 -0.94 -7.57
CA ILE A 71 7.32 0.01 -8.54
C ILE A 71 6.29 1.11 -8.72
N ALA A 72 6.55 2.25 -8.10
CA ALA A 72 5.76 3.46 -8.22
C ALA A 72 6.31 4.39 -9.31
N PRO A 73 5.47 5.30 -9.86
CA PRO A 73 5.94 6.36 -10.74
C PRO A 73 6.98 7.26 -10.05
N GLN A 74 7.80 7.93 -10.86
CA GLN A 74 8.70 8.98 -10.36
C GLN A 74 7.91 10.07 -9.62
N PRO A 75 8.46 10.69 -8.56
CA PRO A 75 9.83 10.52 -8.05
C PRO A 75 10.03 9.35 -7.07
N VAL A 76 8.97 8.60 -6.73
CA VAL A 76 9.01 7.59 -5.66
C VAL A 76 9.85 6.38 -6.08
N GLY A 77 9.61 5.84 -7.27
CA GLY A 77 10.40 4.75 -7.82
C GLY A 77 10.18 3.41 -7.10
N LEU A 78 11.27 2.74 -6.73
CA LEU A 78 11.24 1.38 -6.20
C LEU A 78 11.10 1.39 -4.67
N ILE A 79 10.07 0.71 -4.16
CA ILE A 79 9.89 0.44 -2.72
C ILE A 79 10.04 -1.06 -2.49
N ARG A 80 10.91 -1.45 -1.57
CA ARG A 80 11.09 -2.85 -1.17
C ARG A 80 10.30 -3.09 0.11
N GLY A 81 9.18 -3.82 0.02
CA GLY A 81 8.23 -3.87 1.13
C GLY A 81 8.85 -4.38 2.43
N ALA A 82 9.59 -5.48 2.38
CA ALA A 82 10.26 -6.04 3.57
C ALA A 82 11.33 -5.12 4.20
N GLU A 83 11.89 -4.16 3.47
CA GLU A 83 12.92 -3.23 3.99
C GLU A 83 12.30 -1.88 4.39
N GLN A 84 11.18 -1.50 3.78
CA GLN A 84 10.56 -0.18 3.91
C GLN A 84 9.13 -0.26 4.47
N GLY A 85 8.79 -1.36 5.13
CA GLY A 85 7.46 -1.67 5.66
C GLY A 85 6.82 -0.55 6.47
N GLY A 86 7.56 0.05 7.39
CA GLY A 86 7.09 1.18 8.21
C GLY A 86 6.97 2.53 7.48
N THR A 87 7.15 2.60 6.17
CA THR A 87 6.97 3.85 5.41
C THR A 87 5.48 4.17 5.31
N LEU A 88 5.08 5.40 5.64
CA LEU A 88 3.70 5.83 5.49
C LEU A 88 3.28 5.88 4.02
N LEU A 89 2.12 5.31 3.74
CA LEU A 89 1.52 5.30 2.40
C LEU A 89 1.14 6.72 1.95
N SER A 90 0.69 7.57 2.86
CA SER A 90 0.31 8.96 2.56
C SER A 90 1.48 9.79 2.00
N GLN A 91 2.70 9.47 2.43
CA GLN A 91 3.92 10.18 2.02
C GLN A 91 4.45 9.70 0.66
N SER A 92 4.14 8.46 0.28
CA SER A 92 4.82 7.79 -0.84
C SER A 92 3.87 7.33 -1.94
N LEU A 93 2.69 6.79 -1.60
CA LEU A 93 1.82 6.06 -2.51
C LEU A 93 0.40 6.63 -2.62
N ALA A 94 0.07 7.71 -1.93
CA ALA A 94 -1.25 8.36 -2.01
C ALA A 94 -1.69 8.64 -3.47
N GLY A 95 -2.81 8.02 -3.87
CA GLY A 95 -3.39 8.15 -5.21
C GLY A 95 -2.55 7.52 -6.33
N LYS A 96 -1.51 6.75 -6.02
CA LYS A 96 -0.60 6.19 -7.02
C LYS A 96 -1.11 4.87 -7.57
N LYS A 97 -0.73 4.61 -8.82
CA LYS A 97 -0.81 3.30 -9.46
C LYS A 97 0.58 2.67 -9.43
N VAL A 98 0.72 1.55 -8.74
CA VAL A 98 1.99 0.86 -8.56
C VAL A 98 1.94 -0.54 -9.16
N ARG A 99 3.09 -1.02 -9.64
CA ARG A 99 3.24 -2.42 -10.04
C ARG A 99 3.85 -3.20 -8.89
N LEU A 100 3.21 -4.28 -8.48
CA LEU A 100 3.75 -5.24 -7.54
C LEU A 100 4.55 -6.30 -8.29
N MET A 101 5.80 -6.47 -7.89
CA MET A 101 6.69 -7.53 -8.34
C MET A 101 6.89 -8.49 -7.19
N ALA A 102 6.25 -9.67 -7.26
CA ALA A 102 6.45 -10.78 -6.34
C ALA A 102 6.65 -12.05 -7.17
N SER A 103 7.75 -12.78 -6.91
CA SER A 103 8.06 -14.03 -7.61
C SER A 103 7.12 -15.13 -7.14
N ARG A 104 6.72 -16.06 -8.01
CA ARG A 104 5.99 -17.24 -7.55
C ARG A 104 6.95 -18.21 -6.88
N LEU A 105 6.52 -18.85 -5.80
CA LEU A 105 7.36 -19.80 -5.07
C LEU A 105 7.75 -21.00 -5.94
N ALA A 106 6.81 -21.52 -6.74
CA ALA A 106 7.10 -22.60 -7.70
C ALA A 106 8.21 -22.27 -8.71
N ASP A 107 8.33 -21.01 -9.14
CA ASP A 107 9.38 -20.58 -10.07
C ASP A 107 10.75 -20.53 -9.36
N VAL A 108 10.76 -20.19 -8.07
CA VAL A 108 11.98 -20.19 -7.23
C VAL A 108 12.46 -21.62 -6.96
N ASP A 109 11.53 -22.52 -6.61
CA ASP A 109 11.86 -23.92 -6.35
C ASP A 109 12.36 -24.63 -7.61
N ALA A 110 11.75 -24.35 -8.77
CA ALA A 110 12.21 -24.88 -10.05
C ALA A 110 13.62 -24.40 -10.42
N PHE A 111 13.96 -23.15 -10.11
CA PHE A 111 15.30 -22.62 -10.32
C PHE A 111 16.32 -23.34 -9.44
N HIS A 112 16.06 -23.47 -8.14
CA HIS A 112 16.95 -24.21 -7.23
C HIS A 112 17.14 -25.66 -7.68
N ALA A 113 16.07 -26.36 -8.07
CA ALA A 113 16.17 -27.74 -8.55
C ALA A 113 17.05 -27.87 -9.81
N ALA A 114 17.03 -26.88 -10.70
CA ALA A 114 17.85 -26.83 -11.89
C ALA A 114 19.33 -26.51 -11.59
N GLU A 115 19.64 -25.78 -10.52
CA GLU A 115 21.02 -25.46 -10.13
C GLU A 115 21.78 -26.63 -9.50
N VAL A 116 21.06 -27.60 -8.91
CA VAL A 116 21.65 -28.81 -8.30
C VAL A 116 21.72 -30.02 -9.23
N SER A 117 21.27 -29.88 -10.49
CA SER A 117 21.30 -30.92 -11.53
C SER A 117 22.44 -30.71 -12.51
#